data_AF-A0AAP3YEV6-F1
#
_entry.id   AF-A0AAP3YEV6-F1
#
_cell.length_a   1.000
_cell.length_b   1.000
_cell.length_c   1.000
_cell.angle_alpha   90.00
_cell.angle_beta   90.00
_cell.angle_gamma   90.00
#
_symmetry.space_group_name_H-M   'P 1'
#
loop_
_entity.id
_entity.type
_entity.pdbx_description
1 polymer ?
#
loop_
_entity_poly.entity_id
_entity_poly.type
_entity_poly.pdbx_seq_one_letter_code
_entity_poly.pdbx_strand_id
1 'polypeptide(L)' 'MKRLNFWVYALFYKWASIEMVKQAMGYDDCSAEDLAEGVAAKYITPEEFQEITGETYENYKNAVS' A
#
# COMPACT_ATOMS: atom_id res chain seq x y z
N MET A 1 17.05 7.16 -3.68
CA MET A 1 15.80 6.36 -3.75
C MET A 1 15.47 5.91 -2.34
N LYS A 2 14.29 6.29 -1.81
CA LYS A 2 13.77 5.73 -0.56
C LYS A 2 13.44 4.25 -0.80
N ARG A 3 13.73 3.38 0.16
CA ARG A 3 13.33 1.96 0.08
C ARG A 3 11.86 1.87 0.50
N LEU A 4 11.04 1.18 -0.29
CA LEU A 4 9.63 0.92 0.03
C LEU A 4 9.52 -0.14 1.12
N ASN A 5 8.38 -0.19 1.80
CA ASN A 5 8.04 -1.24 2.76
C ASN A 5 8.07 -2.63 2.09
N PHE A 6 8.43 -3.66 2.86
CA PHE A 6 8.45 -5.05 2.40
C PHE A 6 7.12 -5.49 1.77
N TRP A 7 5.99 -5.13 2.37
CA TRP A 7 4.66 -5.57 1.93
C TRP A 7 4.24 -4.99 0.58
N VAL A 8 4.78 -3.82 0.20
CA VAL A 8 4.62 -3.26 -1.16
C VAL A 8 5.30 -4.16 -2.19
N TYR A 9 6.53 -4.61 -1.91
CA TYR A 9 7.24 -5.54 -2.79
C TYR A 9 6.57 -6.92 -2.79
N ALA A 10 6.15 -7.41 -1.64
CA ALA A 10 5.50 -8.71 -1.52
C ALA A 10 4.21 -8.76 -2.33
N LEU A 11 3.42 -7.68 -2.35
CA LEU A 11 2.22 -7.59 -3.19
C LEU A 11 2.58 -7.56 -4.69
N PHE A 12 3.50 -6.68 -5.09
CA PHE A 12 3.92 -6.55 -6.50
C PHE A 12 4.47 -7.85 -7.09
N TYR A 13 5.36 -8.53 -6.35
CA TYR A 13 5.95 -9.80 -6.76
C TYR A 13 5.04 -11.02 -6.51
N LYS A 14 3.82 -10.80 -6.02
CA LYS A 14 2.82 -11.84 -5.74
C LYS A 14 3.28 -12.88 -4.70
N TRP A 15 4.14 -12.46 -3.76
CA TRP A 15 4.51 -13.25 -2.58
C TRP A 15 3.47 -13.17 -1.47
N ALA A 16 2.65 -12.11 -1.49
CA ALA A 16 1.53 -11.90 -0.58
C ALA A 16 0.26 -11.57 -1.38
N SER A 17 -0.91 -11.91 -0.81
CA SER A 17 -2.21 -11.46 -1.31
C SER A 17 -2.65 -10.16 -0.63
N ILE A 18 -3.68 -9.50 -1.17
CA ILE A 18 -4.32 -8.33 -0.56
C ILE A 18 -4.74 -8.59 0.89
N GLU A 19 -5.34 -9.76 1.17
CA GLU A 19 -5.77 -10.13 2.52
C GLU A 19 -4.60 -10.29 3.50
N MET A 20 -3.42 -10.72 3.02
CA MET A 20 -2.22 -10.77 3.86
C MET A 20 -1.69 -9.36 4.17
N VAL A 21 -1.75 -8.43 3.20
CA VAL A 21 -1.34 -7.04 3.42
C VAL A 21 -2.28 -6.33 4.39
N LYS A 22 -3.61 -6.58 4.31
CA LYS A 22 -4.57 -6.08 5.31
C LYS A 22 -4.26 -6.56 6.72
N GLN A 23 -3.89 -7.84 6.88
CA GLN A 23 -3.46 -8.37 8.17
C GLN A 23 -2.17 -7.69 8.66
N ALA A 24 -1.19 -7.50 7.78
CA ALA A 24 0.04 -6.79 8.11
C ALA A 24 -0.23 -5.35 8.60
N MET A 25 -1.20 -4.65 8.01
CA MET A 25 -1.64 -3.35 8.52
C MET A 25 -2.24 -3.44 9.92
N GLY A 26 -2.99 -4.51 10.22
CA GLY A 26 -3.51 -4.77 11.56
C GLY A 26 -2.44 -5.08 12.61
N TYR A 27 -1.22 -5.40 12.18
CA TYR A 27 -0.05 -5.62 13.06
C TYR A 27 0.93 -4.45 13.04
N ASP A 28 0.58 -3.31 12.43
CA ASP A 28 1.46 -2.13 12.25
C ASP A 28 2.74 -2.42 11.43
N ASP A 29 2.80 -3.54 10.69
CA ASP A 29 3.93 -3.91 9.82
C ASP A 29 3.90 -3.16 8.46
N CYS A 30 2.77 -2.56 8.13
CA CYS A 30 2.54 -1.77 6.92
C CYS A 30 1.53 -0.66 7.22
N SER A 31 1.72 0.53 6.66
CA SER A 31 0.80 1.66 6.82
C SER A 31 0.16 2.07 5.49
N ALA A 32 -0.89 2.89 5.56
CA ALA A 32 -1.45 3.53 4.37
C ALA A 32 -0.41 4.43 3.67
N GLU A 33 0.51 5.06 4.41
CA GLU A 33 1.60 5.85 3.83
C GLU A 33 2.56 4.96 3.01
N ASP A 34 2.95 3.81 3.55
CA ASP A 34 3.80 2.85 2.84
C ASP A 34 3.18 2.39 1.51
N LEU A 35 1.87 2.11 1.53
CA LEU A 35 1.13 1.74 0.32
C LEU A 35 1.06 2.92 -0.66
N ALA A 36 0.80 4.13 -0.18
CA ALA A 36 0.75 5.34 -1.02
C ALA A 36 2.11 5.61 -1.71
N GLU A 37 3.22 5.39 -1.01
CA GLU A 37 4.56 5.43 -1.63
C GLU A 37 4.73 4.35 -2.71
N GLY A 38 4.17 3.16 -2.48
CA GLY A 38 4.09 2.09 -3.47
C GLY A 38 3.32 2.50 -4.73
N VAL A 39 2.18 3.20 -4.59
CA VAL A 39 1.41 3.73 -5.72
C VAL A 39 2.23 4.75 -6.49
N ALA A 40 2.84 5.72 -5.79
CA ALA A 40 3.67 6.76 -6.40
C ALA A 40 4.87 6.18 -7.16
N ALA A 41 5.43 5.07 -6.66
CA ALA A 41 6.53 4.34 -7.28
C ALA A 41 6.08 3.31 -8.35
N LYS A 42 4.77 3.17 -8.61
CA LYS A 42 4.17 2.22 -9.57
C LYS A 42 4.39 0.74 -9.25
N TYR A 43 4.52 0.40 -7.97
CA TYR A 43 4.59 -0.99 -7.49
C TYR A 43 3.23 -1.56 -7.11
N ILE A 44 2.27 -0.72 -6.78
CA ILE A 44 0.88 -1.12 -6.55
C ILE A 44 -0.03 -0.18 -7.31
N THR A 45 -1.23 -0.64 -7.68
CA THR A 45 -2.21 0.22 -8.36
C THR A 45 -3.05 1.02 -7.37
N PRO A 46 -3.66 2.15 -7.80
CA PRO A 46 -4.64 2.86 -6.97
C PRO A 46 -5.82 1.99 -6.53
N GLU A 47 -6.23 1.01 -7.35
CA GLU A 47 -7.29 0.06 -7.01
C GLU A 47 -6.86 -0.91 -5.92
N GLU A 48 -5.64 -1.45 -5.97
CA GLU A 48 -5.08 -2.29 -4.90
C GLU A 48 -4.98 -1.50 -3.59
N PHE A 49 -4.53 -0.24 -3.65
CA PHE A 49 -4.52 0.65 -2.49
C PHE A 49 -5.92 0.80 -1.88
N GLN A 50 -6.93 1.07 -2.71
CA GLN A 50 -8.31 1.23 -2.26
C GLN A 50 -8.87 -0.05 -1.66
N GLU A 51 -8.59 -1.20 -2.27
CA GLU A 51 -9.06 -2.50 -1.76
C GLU A 51 -8.45 -2.83 -0.40
N ILE A 52 -7.18 -2.46 -0.17
CA ILE A 52 -6.48 -2.71 1.09
C ILE A 52 -6.91 -1.74 2.20
N THR A 53 -6.97 -0.45 1.90
CA THR A 53 -7.15 0.62 2.90
C THR A 53 -8.60 1.04 3.10
N GLY A 54 -9.47 0.79 2.12
CA GLY A 54 -10.85 1.30 2.08
C GLY A 54 -10.96 2.77 1.63
N GLU A 55 -9.87 3.45 1.31
CA GLU A 55 -9.84 4.84 0.86
C GLU A 55 -9.25 4.95 -0.56
N THR A 56 -9.77 5.86 -1.41
CA THR A 56 -9.16 6.09 -2.72
C THR A 56 -7.80 6.77 -2.58
N TYR A 57 -6.84 6.40 -3.42
CA TYR A 57 -5.50 7.00 -3.38
C TYR A 57 -5.53 8.53 -3.55
N GLU A 58 -6.42 9.04 -4.41
CA GLU A 58 -6.62 10.46 -4.64
C GLU A 58 -7.11 11.19 -3.39
N ASN A 59 -8.06 10.60 -2.65
CA ASN A 59 -8.55 11.21 -1.41
C ASN A 59 -7.46 11.21 -0.34
N TYR A 60 -6.78 10.08 -0.15
CA TYR A 60 -5.67 9.96 0.79
C TYR A 60 -4.59 11.01 0.51
N LYS A 61 -4.13 11.08 -0.75
CA LYS A 61 -3.10 12.02 -1.19
C LYS A 61 -3.49 13.47 -0.93
N ASN A 62 -4.74 13.85 -1.18
CA ASN A 62 -5.22 15.21 -0.93
C ASN A 62 -5.31 15.55 0.57
N ALA A 63 -5.57 14.56 1.43
CA ALA A 63 -5.67 14.76 2.88
C ALA A 63 -4.30 14.90 3.56
N VAL A 64 -3.25 14.31 2.99
CA VAL A 64 -1.87 14.33 3.55
C VAL A 64 -0.92 15.31 2.85
N SER A 65 -1.39 16.00 1.80
CA SER A 65 -0.64 17.09 1.12
C SER A 65 -0.82 18.43 1.83
#